data_AF-A0A2G6G3H5-F1
#
_entry.id   AF-A0A2G6G3H5-F1
#
_cell.length_a   1.000
_cell.length_b   1.000
_cell.length_c   1.000
_cell.angle_alpha   90.00
_cell.angle_beta   90.00
_cell.angle_gamma   90.00
#
_symmetry.space_group_name_H-M   'P 1'
#
loop_
_entity.id
_entity.type
_entity.pdbx_description
1 polymer ?
#
loop_
_entity_poly.entity_id
_entity_poly.type
_entity_poly.pdbx_seq_one_letter_code
_entity_poly.pdbx_strand_id
1 'polypeptide(L)'
;MRGLATEIIHLTISSKEYRGNHNMLRDINLADRLLRHSVANHRRETIAFAKRRNAAAERIILFMVWRNYHKGVSEKDSRSPSPAMMLGLTDHRLSIEEIFGERLFPDDVDLPPRWRQYYRREVETVALPINRRHDLRFAF
;
A
#
# COMPACT_ATOMS: atom_id res chain seq x y z
N MET A 1 3.74 25.31 -2.27
CA MET A 1 2.48 25.14 -1.53
C MET A 1 2.61 25.95 -0.24
N ARG A 2 1.67 26.85 0.09
CA ARG A 2 1.74 27.66 1.32
C ARG A 2 1.05 26.91 2.48
N GLY A 3 1.60 26.97 3.69
CA GLY A 3 0.95 26.47 4.91
C GLY A 3 1.34 25.05 5.36
N LEU A 4 2.41 24.46 4.81
CA LEU A 4 2.94 23.19 5.30
C LEU A 4 4.02 23.45 6.34
N ALA A 5 4.01 22.68 7.43
CA ALA A 5 4.99 22.80 8.52
C ALA A 5 6.41 22.31 8.13
N THR A 6 6.58 21.76 6.92
CA THR A 6 7.85 21.22 6.42
C THR A 6 8.24 21.90 5.12
N GLU A 7 9.54 22.05 4.92
CA GLU A 7 10.10 22.45 3.63
C GLU A 7 9.90 21.31 2.61
N ILE A 8 9.44 21.66 1.41
CA ILE A 8 9.27 20.71 0.31
C ILE A 8 10.18 21.13 -0.83
N ILE A 9 11.13 20.27 -1.15
CA ILE A 9 12.02 20.43 -2.29
C ILE A 9 11.35 19.77 -3.50
N HIS A 10 11.06 20.56 -4.53
CA HIS A 10 10.58 20.04 -5.81
C HIS A 10 11.76 19.70 -6.69
N LEU A 11 11.95 18.42 -6.98
CA LEU A 11 12.94 17.92 -7.93
C LEU A 11 12.25 17.42 -9.20
N THR A 12 12.82 17.78 -10.36
CA THR A 12 12.37 17.30 -11.67
C THR A 12 13.40 16.33 -12.22
N ILE A 13 12.97 15.12 -12.55
CA ILE A 13 13.82 14.08 -13.13
C ILE A 13 13.37 13.85 -14.57
N SER A 14 14.33 13.83 -15.50
CA SER A 14 14.02 13.69 -16.92
C SER A 14 13.36 12.34 -17.21
N SER A 15 12.28 12.33 -17.99
CA SER A 15 11.59 11.11 -18.38
C SER A 15 12.43 10.22 -19.33
N LYS A 16 13.49 10.77 -19.93
CA LYS A 16 14.43 10.07 -20.79
C LYS A 16 15.57 9.41 -20.01
N GLU A 17 15.73 9.73 -18.73
CA GLU A 17 16.76 9.09 -17.92
C GLU A 17 16.53 7.58 -17.82
N TYR A 18 17.63 6.84 -17.87
CA TYR A 18 17.59 5.40 -17.76
C TYR A 18 17.05 4.98 -16.39
N ARG A 19 16.02 4.13 -16.41
CA ARG A 19 15.39 3.57 -15.20
C ARG A 19 16.20 2.36 -14.71
N GLY A 20 17.38 2.64 -14.19
CA GLY A 20 18.30 1.66 -13.60
C GLY A 20 18.41 1.80 -12.08
N ASN A 21 19.36 1.08 -11.50
CA ASN A 21 19.61 1.12 -10.05
C ASN A 21 20.09 2.48 -9.52
N HIS A 22 20.65 3.32 -10.38
CA HIS A 22 21.18 4.65 -10.02
C HIS A 22 20.13 5.76 -10.16
N ASN A 23 18.91 5.43 -10.62
CA ASN A 23 17.86 6.42 -10.79
C ASN A 23 17.24 6.75 -9.43
N MET A 24 17.10 8.04 -9.11
CA MET A 24 16.51 8.48 -7.83
C MET A 24 15.04 8.02 -7.65
N LEU A 25 14.33 7.75 -8.74
CA LEU A 25 12.96 7.22 -8.73
C LEU A 25 12.92 5.69 -8.75
N ARG A 26 14.05 4.98 -8.59
CA ARG A 26 14.09 3.51 -8.70
C ARG A 26 13.04 2.84 -7.82
N ASP A 27 12.96 3.21 -6.55
CA ASP A 27 12.12 2.52 -5.58
C ASP A 27 10.63 2.78 -5.84
N ILE A 28 10.26 4.03 -6.17
CA ILE A 28 8.89 4.36 -6.54
C ILE A 28 8.49 3.74 -7.89
N ASN A 29 9.40 3.71 -8.87
CA ASN A 29 9.16 3.05 -10.16
C ASN A 29 8.97 1.54 -9.99
N LEU A 30 9.74 0.92 -9.09
CA LEU A 30 9.58 -0.49 -8.76
C LEU A 30 8.25 -0.76 -8.06
N ALA A 31 7.93 0.04 -7.03
CA ALA A 31 6.68 -0.08 -6.29
C ALA A 31 5.46 0.08 -7.21
N ASP A 32 5.46 1.10 -8.05
CA ASP A 32 4.40 1.36 -9.02
C ASP A 32 4.28 0.21 -10.06
N ARG A 33 5.41 -0.26 -10.61
CA ARG A 33 5.41 -1.40 -11.54
C ARG A 33 4.80 -2.64 -10.90
N LEU A 34 5.20 -2.96 -9.67
CA LEU A 34 4.70 -4.12 -8.95
C LEU A 34 3.22 -3.96 -8.56
N LEU A 35 2.80 -2.78 -8.11
CA LEU A 35 1.41 -2.48 -7.79
C LEU A 35 0.51 -2.72 -9.01
N ARG A 36 0.89 -2.20 -10.18
CA ARG A 36 0.13 -2.38 -11.43
C ARG A 36 0.17 -3.80 -11.99
N HIS A 37 1.21 -4.56 -11.68
CA HIS A 37 1.35 -5.96 -12.12
C HIS A 37 0.55 -6.92 -11.23
N SER A 38 0.67 -6.76 -9.91
CA SER A 38 0.12 -7.70 -8.93
C SER A 38 -1.29 -7.35 -8.47
N VAL A 39 -1.74 -6.10 -8.63
CA VAL A 39 -3.02 -5.64 -8.10
C VAL A 39 -3.92 -5.14 -9.23
N ALA A 40 -4.83 -6.01 -9.68
CA ALA A 40 -5.64 -5.80 -10.89
C ALA A 40 -6.45 -4.49 -10.88
N ASN A 41 -6.94 -4.06 -9.71
CA ASN A 41 -7.69 -2.82 -9.55
C ASN A 41 -6.87 -1.54 -9.79
N HIS A 42 -5.53 -1.64 -9.79
CA HIS A 42 -4.60 -0.53 -10.04
C HIS A 42 -4.00 -0.54 -11.46
N ARG A 43 -4.35 -1.54 -12.29
CA ARG A 43 -3.82 -1.65 -13.65
C ARG A 43 -4.62 -0.77 -14.63
N ARG A 44 -5.92 -1.02 -14.73
CA ARG A 44 -6.88 -0.35 -15.64
C ARG A 44 -8.28 -0.42 -15.05
N GLU A 45 -9.14 0.52 -15.45
CA GLU A 45 -10.58 0.45 -15.16
C GLU A 45 -11.20 -0.74 -15.91
N THR A 46 -11.27 -1.86 -15.21
CA THR A 46 -11.87 -3.13 -15.68
C THR A 46 -12.91 -3.58 -14.66
N ILE A 47 -13.47 -4.78 -14.83
CA ILE A 47 -14.38 -5.36 -13.83
C ILE A 47 -13.78 -5.45 -12.42
N ALA A 48 -12.44 -5.53 -12.32
CA ALA A 48 -11.72 -5.58 -11.05
C ALA A 48 -11.45 -4.18 -10.44
N PHE A 49 -11.89 -3.09 -11.06
CA PHE A 49 -11.58 -1.73 -10.61
C PHE A 49 -12.20 -1.38 -9.25
N ALA A 50 -11.45 -0.65 -8.44
CA ALA A 50 -11.94 -0.17 -7.14
C ALA A 50 -12.83 1.06 -7.33
N LYS A 51 -14.15 0.87 -7.24
CA LYS A 51 -15.13 1.96 -7.36
C LYS A 51 -15.03 3.00 -6.24
N ARG A 52 -14.52 2.61 -5.07
CA ARG A 52 -14.43 3.44 -3.86
C ARG A 52 -12.96 3.80 -3.61
N ARG A 53 -12.69 5.05 -3.21
CA ARG A 53 -11.36 5.48 -2.74
C ARG A 53 -10.85 4.65 -1.56
N ASN A 54 -11.74 4.27 -0.64
CA ASN A 54 -11.38 3.41 0.50
C ASN A 54 -10.88 2.03 0.03
N ALA A 55 -11.62 1.39 -0.87
CA ALA A 55 -11.25 0.07 -1.39
C ALA A 55 -9.94 0.10 -2.20
N ALA A 56 -9.66 1.20 -2.91
CA ALA A 56 -8.38 1.39 -3.58
C ALA A 56 -7.24 1.47 -2.54
N ALA A 57 -7.40 2.30 -1.51
CA ALA A 57 -6.43 2.45 -0.43
C ALA A 57 -6.18 1.14 0.34
N GLU A 58 -7.24 0.42 0.73
CA GLU A 58 -7.16 -0.89 1.40
C GLU A 58 -6.31 -1.89 0.58
N ARG A 59 -6.48 -1.89 -0.75
CA ARG A 59 -5.70 -2.77 -1.64
C ARG A 59 -4.23 -2.37 -1.74
N ILE A 60 -3.91 -1.08 -1.62
CA ILE A 60 -2.51 -0.61 -1.51
C ILE A 60 -1.90 -1.07 -0.18
N ILE A 61 -2.64 -1.02 0.93
CA ILE A 61 -2.14 -1.50 2.24
C ILE A 61 -1.74 -2.98 2.15
N LEU A 62 -2.62 -3.83 1.60
CA LEU A 62 -2.32 -5.25 1.40
C LEU A 62 -1.09 -5.47 0.51
N PHE A 63 -0.94 -4.67 -0.54
CA PHE A 63 0.24 -4.68 -1.38
C PHE A 63 1.51 -4.30 -0.60
N MET A 64 1.44 -3.28 0.27
CA MET A 64 2.59 -2.86 1.08
C MET A 64 3.02 -3.95 2.05
N VAL A 65 2.06 -4.61 2.73
CA VAL A 65 2.35 -5.72 3.63
C VAL A 65 3.01 -6.87 2.86
N TRP A 66 2.41 -7.29 1.75
CA TRP A 66 2.98 -8.33 0.89
C TRP A 66 4.38 -7.95 0.37
N ARG A 67 4.55 -6.74 -0.15
CA ARG A 67 5.81 -6.30 -0.77
C ARG A 67 6.95 -6.20 0.23
N ASN A 68 6.65 -5.74 1.45
CA ASN A 68 7.65 -5.40 2.46
C ASN A 68 7.96 -6.56 3.41
N TYR A 69 6.97 -7.39 3.75
CA TYR A 69 7.13 -8.45 4.76
C TYR A 69 7.21 -9.85 4.15
N HIS A 70 6.42 -10.15 3.12
CA HIS A 70 6.36 -11.48 2.51
C HIS A 70 7.33 -11.65 1.34
N LYS A 71 7.39 -10.67 0.43
CA LYS A 71 8.16 -10.79 -0.81
C LYS A 71 9.63 -10.47 -0.60
N GLY A 72 10.50 -11.32 -1.13
CA GLY A 72 11.93 -11.03 -1.24
C GLY A 72 12.23 -9.81 -2.14
N VAL A 73 13.43 -9.25 -2.03
CA VAL A 73 13.87 -8.16 -2.91
C VAL A 73 14.25 -8.63 -4.32
N SER A 74 14.50 -9.93 -4.51
CA SER A 74 14.89 -10.52 -5.79
C SER A 74 14.05 -11.75 -6.11
N GLU A 75 13.47 -11.80 -7.30
CA GLU A 75 12.77 -13.00 -7.79
C GLU A 75 13.74 -14.09 -8.25
N LYS A 76 15.00 -13.74 -8.51
CA LYS A 76 16.02 -14.70 -8.98
C LYS A 76 16.58 -15.56 -7.86
N ASP A 77 16.39 -15.13 -6.62
CA ASP A 77 16.87 -15.83 -5.44
C ASP A 77 15.71 -16.06 -4.47
N SER A 78 15.31 -17.32 -4.34
CA SER A 78 14.24 -17.75 -3.45
C SER A 78 14.55 -17.47 -1.98
N ARG A 79 15.82 -17.28 -1.62
CA ARG A 79 16.28 -16.93 -0.26
C ARG A 79 16.49 -15.44 -0.05
N SER A 80 16.18 -14.60 -1.05
CA SER A 80 16.38 -13.16 -0.91
C SER A 80 15.56 -12.60 0.27
N PRO A 81 16.17 -11.70 1.08
CA PRO A 81 15.49 -11.10 2.22
C PRO A 81 14.34 -10.20 1.75
N SER A 82 13.33 -9.99 2.60
CA SER A 82 12.33 -8.96 2.37
C SER A 82 12.87 -7.57 2.73
N PRO A 83 12.26 -6.47 2.23
CA PRO A 83 12.59 -5.12 2.68
C PRO A 83 12.53 -4.96 4.21
N ALA A 84 11.54 -5.56 4.89
CA ALA A 84 11.42 -5.50 6.34
C ALA A 84 12.60 -6.18 7.05
N MET A 85 13.10 -7.31 6.51
CA MET A 85 14.32 -7.94 7.04
C MET A 85 15.55 -7.06 6.86
N MET A 86 15.70 -6.42 5.71
CA MET A 86 16.82 -5.49 5.47
C MET A 86 16.81 -4.29 6.41
N LEU A 87 15.63 -3.88 6.88
CA LEU A 87 15.45 -2.83 7.88
C LEU A 87 15.52 -3.34 9.34
N GLY A 88 15.67 -4.65 9.55
CA GLY A 88 15.70 -5.26 10.88
C GLY A 88 14.35 -5.28 11.60
N LEU A 89 13.23 -5.12 10.89
CA LEU A 89 11.88 -5.13 11.46
C LEU A 89 11.35 -6.56 11.73
N THR A 90 11.94 -7.55 11.08
CA THR A 90 11.67 -8.98 11.24
C THR A 90 12.93 -9.76 10.87
N ASP A 91 13.11 -10.96 11.41
CA ASP A 91 14.24 -11.84 11.11
C ASP A 91 13.96 -12.83 9.97
N HIS A 92 12.70 -12.95 9.53
CA HIS A 92 12.28 -13.80 8.43
C HIS A 92 11.16 -13.14 7.59
N ARG A 93 10.87 -13.74 6.43
CA ARG A 93 9.73 -13.33 5.60
C ARG A 93 8.45 -13.88 6.21
N LEU A 94 7.48 -13.01 6.46
CA LEU A 94 6.19 -13.45 6.99
C LEU A 94 5.46 -14.29 5.94
N SER A 95 5.01 -15.47 6.35
CA SER A 95 4.09 -16.32 5.59
C SER A 95 2.70 -15.68 5.52
N ILE A 96 1.83 -16.22 4.66
CA ILE A 96 0.45 -15.73 4.55
C ILE A 96 -0.32 -16.08 5.83
N GLU A 97 0.00 -17.24 6.40
CA GLU A 97 -0.53 -17.75 7.64
C GLU A 97 -0.16 -16.84 8.82
N GLU A 98 1.06 -16.31 8.88
CA GLU A 98 1.47 -15.35 9.92
C GLU A 98 0.79 -14.00 9.72
N ILE A 99 0.70 -13.50 8.47
CA ILE A 99 0.05 -12.21 8.17
C ILE A 99 -1.44 -12.21 8.57
N PHE A 100 -2.13 -13.35 8.39
CA PHE A 100 -3.55 -13.48 8.69
C PHE A 100 -3.85 -14.34 9.93
N GLY A 101 -2.82 -14.74 10.68
CA GLY A 101 -2.94 -15.67 11.80
C GLY A 101 -3.66 -15.07 12.99
N GLU A 102 -3.61 -13.75 13.11
CA GLU A 102 -4.32 -12.99 14.12
C GLU A 102 -5.33 -12.05 13.49
N ARG A 103 -6.53 -12.04 14.07
CA ARG A 103 -7.56 -11.10 13.70
C ARG A 103 -7.43 -9.87 14.59
N LEU A 104 -6.99 -8.76 13.98
CA LEU A 104 -6.93 -7.47 14.66
C LEU A 104 -8.25 -6.71 14.53
N PHE A 105 -8.76 -6.22 15.66
CA PHE A 105 -9.93 -5.35 15.69
C PHE A 105 -9.50 -3.87 15.77
N PRO A 106 -10.15 -2.96 15.02
CA PRO A 106 -9.78 -1.54 15.01
C PRO A 106 -9.90 -0.82 16.35
N ASP A 107 -10.68 -1.38 17.27
CA ASP A 107 -10.89 -0.82 18.60
C ASP A 107 -9.82 -1.33 19.60
N ASP A 108 -9.17 -2.45 19.30
CA ASP A 108 -8.07 -3.02 20.08
C ASP A 108 -6.68 -2.55 19.60
N VAL A 109 -6.61 -1.90 18.43
CA VAL A 109 -5.36 -1.41 17.83
C VAL A 109 -5.38 0.11 17.70
N ASP A 110 -4.28 0.76 18.08
CA ASP A 110 -4.11 2.20 17.88
C ASP A 110 -3.86 2.52 16.40
N LEU A 111 -4.96 2.60 15.64
CA LEU A 111 -4.96 3.04 14.25
C LEU A 111 -4.87 4.57 14.18
N PRO A 112 -3.90 5.14 13.45
CA PRO A 112 -3.84 6.57 13.23
C PRO A 112 -5.17 7.10 12.69
N PRO A 113 -5.60 8.32 13.08
CA PRO A 113 -6.95 8.81 12.79
C PRO A 113 -7.35 8.72 11.32
N ARG A 114 -6.40 8.97 10.41
CA ARG A 114 -6.62 8.86 8.97
C ARG A 114 -6.93 7.44 8.52
N TRP A 115 -6.23 6.43 9.04
CA TRP A 115 -6.49 5.03 8.72
C TRP A 115 -7.82 4.55 9.31
N ARG A 116 -8.19 5.04 10.49
CA ARG A 116 -9.53 4.79 11.08
C ARG A 116 -10.65 5.28 10.15
N GLN A 117 -10.51 6.45 9.53
CA GLN A 117 -11.48 6.96 8.54
C GLN A 117 -11.60 6.05 7.31
N TYR A 118 -10.47 5.54 6.79
CA TYR A 118 -10.47 4.60 5.66
C TYR A 118 -11.15 3.28 6.03
N TYR A 119 -10.82 2.71 7.19
CA TYR A 119 -11.42 1.48 7.71
C TYR A 119 -12.95 1.62 7.87
N ARG A 120 -13.39 2.71 8.52
CA ARG A 120 -14.82 3.02 8.72
C ARG A 120 -15.55 3.44 7.43
N ARG A 121 -14.82 3.56 6.32
CA ARG A 121 -15.29 3.99 4.99
C ARG A 121 -15.92 5.38 5.00
N GLU A 122 -15.40 6.27 5.84
CA GLU A 122 -15.85 7.65 5.98
C GLU A 122 -15.36 8.54 4.83
N VAL A 123 -14.27 8.17 4.16
CA VAL A 123 -13.77 8.96 3.02
C VAL A 123 -14.71 8.82 1.84
N GLU A 124 -15.27 9.96 1.42
CA GLU A 124 -16.20 10.00 0.31
C GLU A 124 -15.49 9.91 -1.05
N THR A 125 -16.12 9.17 -1.96
CA THR A 125 -15.76 9.15 -3.37
C THR A 125 -16.73 10.07 -4.09
N VAL A 126 -16.28 11.29 -4.39
CA VAL A 126 -17.11 12.40 -4.95
C VAL A 126 -17.90 11.98 -6.19
N ALA A 127 -17.33 11.14 -7.04
CA ALA A 127 -17.98 10.67 -8.27
C ALA A 127 -19.14 9.68 -8.03
N LEU A 128 -19.37 9.23 -6.78
CA LEU A 128 -20.41 8.26 -6.45
C LEU A 128 -21.54 8.89 -5.65
N PRO A 129 -22.81 8.66 -6.03
CA PRO A 129 -23.96 9.20 -5.32
C PRO A 129 -24.17 8.54 -3.95
N ILE A 130 -23.74 7.28 -3.79
CA ILE A 130 -23.95 6.51 -2.56
C ILE A 130 -22.61 6.09 -1.97
N ASN A 131 -22.39 6.48 -0.70
CA ASN A 131 -21.15 6.28 0.05
C ASN A 131 -21.40 5.43 1.31
N ARG A 132 -21.66 4.12 1.15
CA ARG A 132 -21.89 3.23 2.30
C ARG A 132 -20.68 3.22 3.24
N ARG A 133 -20.97 3.37 4.52
CA ARG A 133 -20.00 3.30 5.62
C ARG A 133 -19.85 1.85 6.11
N HIS A 134 -18.87 1.62 6.97
CA HIS A 134 -18.68 0.34 7.62
C HIS A 134 -19.59 0.23 8.85
N ASP A 135 -20.68 -0.53 8.75
CA ASP A 135 -21.72 -0.69 9.78
C ASP A 135 -21.90 -2.14 10.26
N LEU A 136 -20.99 -3.04 9.87
CA LEU A 136 -21.07 -4.46 10.28
C LEU A 136 -20.80 -4.61 11.78
N ARG A 137 -21.72 -5.31 12.46
CA ARG A 137 -21.69 -5.56 13.91
C ARG A 137 -20.43 -6.28 14.39
N PHE A 138 -19.87 -7.17 13.59
CA PHE A 138 -18.73 -8.02 13.98
C PHE A 138 -17.39 -7.52 13.43
N ALA A 139 -17.29 -6.25 13.06
CA ALA A 139 -16.06 -5.68 12.50
C ALA A 139 -15.28 -4.79 13.47
N PHE A 140 -15.88 -4.52 14.63
CA PHE A 140 -15.29 -3.76 15.72
C PHE A 140 -15.08 -4.70 16.90
#